data_AF-T1GTX3-F1
#
_entry.id   AF-T1GTX3-F1
#
_cell.length_a   1.000
_cell.length_b   1.000
_cell.length_c   1.000
_cell.angle_alpha   90.00
_cell.angle_beta   90.00
_cell.angle_gamma   90.00
#
_symmetry.space_group_name_H-M   'P 1'
#
loop_
_entity.id
_entity.type
_entity.pdbx_description
1 polymer ?
#
loop_
_entity_poly.entity_id
_entity_poly.type
_entity_poly.pdbx_seq_one_letter_code
_entity_poly.pdbx_strand_id
1 'polypeptide(L)'
;PFDKWDGKDLTDLTVLIKVKGKCTTDHISAAGPWLKYRGHLDNISNNMFIGATNIENNEMNKIKNQLTGEWAGVPDVARVYKSKGVKWVAVGDENYGEGSSREHAALEPRHLGGRAIIVKSFARIHETNLKKQGLLPLTFANPADYDKVNLNV
;
A
#
# COMPACT_ATOMS: atom_id res chain seq x y z
N PRO A 1 -13.53 -5.58 13.49
CA PRO A 1 -12.14 -5.76 13.99
C PRO A 1 -11.31 -6.43 12.89
N PHE A 2 -10.00 -6.14 12.79
CA PHE A 2 -9.14 -6.82 11.82
C PHE A 2 -8.80 -8.25 12.25
N ASP A 3 -8.42 -9.09 11.28
CA ASP A 3 -8.00 -10.47 11.52
C ASP A 3 -6.72 -10.52 12.38
N LYS A 4 -6.68 -11.51 13.28
CA LYS A 4 -5.50 -11.82 14.09
C LYS A 4 -4.45 -12.49 13.21
N TRP A 5 -3.18 -12.38 13.60
CA TRP A 5 -2.11 -13.15 12.98
C TRP A 5 -2.38 -14.65 13.16
N ASP A 6 -2.16 -15.41 12.10
CA ASP A 6 -2.41 -16.85 12.00
C ASP A 6 -1.26 -17.72 12.55
N GLY A 7 -0.19 -17.08 13.05
CA GLY A 7 1.00 -17.76 13.58
C GLY A 7 1.95 -18.27 12.49
N LYS A 8 1.68 -18.00 11.21
CA LYS A 8 2.46 -18.50 10.08
C LYS A 8 3.20 -17.37 9.37
N ASP A 9 4.21 -17.76 8.61
CA ASP A 9 4.90 -16.85 7.71
C ASP A 9 4.00 -16.42 6.54
N LEU A 10 4.27 -15.23 6.03
CA LEU A 10 3.60 -14.69 4.85
C LEU A 10 4.40 -15.07 3.61
N THR A 11 4.03 -16.17 2.95
CA THR A 11 4.66 -16.61 1.70
C THR A 11 3.90 -16.10 0.47
N ASP A 12 4.61 -16.05 -0.67
CA ASP A 12 4.02 -15.82 -2.00
C ASP A 12 3.15 -14.54 -2.09
N LEU A 13 3.56 -13.48 -1.38
CA LEU A 13 2.84 -12.21 -1.40
C LEU A 13 2.99 -11.53 -2.76
N THR A 14 1.86 -11.09 -3.32
CA THR A 14 1.86 -10.31 -4.56
C THR A 14 2.31 -8.88 -4.28
N VAL A 15 3.14 -8.30 -5.14
CA VAL A 15 3.42 -6.86 -5.08
C VAL A 15 2.25 -6.11 -5.75
N LEU A 16 1.50 -5.33 -4.98
CA LEU A 16 0.37 -4.54 -5.50
C LEU A 16 0.87 -3.36 -6.33
N ILE A 17 1.84 -2.61 -5.78
CA ILE A 17 2.44 -1.45 -6.42
C ILE A 17 3.88 -1.29 -5.92
N LYS A 18 4.78 -0.93 -6.83
CA LYS A 18 6.11 -0.41 -6.49
C LYS A 18 6.12 1.09 -6.83
N VAL A 19 6.20 1.91 -5.80
CA VAL A 19 6.07 3.36 -5.89
C VAL A 19 7.40 3.98 -6.25
N LYS A 20 7.41 4.79 -7.31
CA LYS A 20 8.60 5.54 -7.75
C LYS A 20 8.69 6.88 -7.01
N GLY A 21 9.79 7.11 -6.31
CA GLY A 21 10.09 8.39 -5.67
C GLY A 21 9.15 8.73 -4.51
N LYS A 22 8.85 10.02 -4.35
CA LYS A 22 8.15 10.57 -3.18
C LYS A 22 6.73 10.01 -3.04
N CYS A 23 6.42 9.46 -1.86
CA CYS A 23 5.08 8.99 -1.50
C CYS A 23 4.67 9.51 -0.13
N THR A 24 3.95 10.62 -0.10
CA THR A 24 3.35 11.23 1.11
C THR A 24 2.04 10.57 1.51
N THR A 25 1.53 10.82 2.72
CA THR A 25 0.21 10.33 3.14
C THR A 25 -0.93 10.77 2.22
N ASP A 26 -0.81 11.89 1.49
CA ASP A 26 -1.80 12.32 0.49
C ASP A 26 -1.79 11.46 -0.77
N HIS A 27 -0.64 10.92 -1.14
CA HIS A 27 -0.55 9.97 -2.26
C HIS A 27 -1.17 8.62 -1.88
N ILE A 28 -1.08 8.26 -0.59
CA ILE A 28 -1.65 7.02 -0.03
C ILE A 28 -3.16 7.15 0.21
N SER A 29 -3.61 8.21 0.86
CA SER A 29 -5.02 8.47 1.17
C SER A 29 -5.27 9.98 1.06
N ALA A 30 -5.77 10.38 -0.11
CA ALA A 30 -5.95 11.78 -0.47
C ALA A 30 -6.97 12.48 0.44
N ALA A 31 -6.75 13.76 0.73
CA ALA A 31 -7.72 14.60 1.46
C ALA A 31 -8.81 15.14 0.52
N GLY A 32 -9.26 16.38 0.75
CA GLY A 32 -10.25 17.07 -0.08
C GLY A 32 -11.61 16.37 -0.05
N PRO A 33 -12.16 15.94 -1.20
CA PRO A 33 -13.51 15.36 -1.28
C PRO A 33 -13.66 14.05 -0.48
N TRP A 34 -12.54 13.39 -0.15
CA TRP A 34 -12.52 12.15 0.62
C TRP A 34 -12.75 12.35 2.12
N LEU A 35 -12.56 13.57 2.64
CA LEU A 35 -12.73 13.86 4.06
C LEU A 35 -14.15 13.58 4.56
N LYS A 36 -15.15 13.64 3.67
CA LYS A 36 -16.54 13.26 4.00
C LYS A 36 -16.72 11.79 4.36
N TYR A 37 -15.78 10.93 3.95
CA TYR A 37 -15.79 9.49 4.23
C TYR A 37 -14.85 9.07 5.36
N ARG A 38 -14.25 10.02 6.10
CA ARG A 38 -13.30 9.72 7.19
C ARG A 38 -13.84 8.78 8.27
N GLY A 39 -15.16 8.75 8.47
CA GLY A 39 -15.84 7.85 9.41
C GLY A 39 -16.26 6.50 8.81
N HIS A 40 -16.06 6.29 7.51
CA HIS A 40 -16.52 5.11 6.78
C HIS A 40 -15.37 4.44 6.03
N LEU A 41 -14.65 3.54 6.73
CA LEU A 41 -13.38 2.97 6.26
C LEU A 41 -13.47 2.36 4.86
N ASP A 42 -14.53 1.63 4.54
CA ASP A 42 -14.67 1.02 3.21
C ASP A 42 -14.83 2.06 2.09
N ASN A 43 -15.50 3.19 2.37
CA ASN A 43 -15.73 4.23 1.36
C ASN A 43 -14.47 5.05 1.12
N ILE A 44 -13.74 5.40 2.19
CA ILE A 44 -12.48 6.14 2.05
C ILE A 44 -11.39 5.28 1.40
N SER A 45 -11.39 3.96 1.62
CA SER A 45 -10.44 3.03 0.97
C SER A 45 -10.49 3.04 -0.56
N ASN A 46 -11.52 3.64 -1.18
CA ASN A 46 -11.55 3.87 -2.63
C ASN A 46 -10.57 4.96 -3.11
N ASN A 47 -9.81 5.59 -2.20
CA ASN A 47 -8.74 6.51 -2.53
C ASN A 47 -7.33 5.94 -2.26
N MET A 48 -7.23 4.67 -1.84
CA MET A 48 -5.97 4.05 -1.49
C MET A 48 -4.99 4.08 -2.68
N PHE A 49 -3.85 4.73 -2.51
CA PHE A 49 -2.75 4.86 -3.48
C PHE A 49 -3.11 5.53 -4.81
N ILE A 50 -4.23 6.25 -4.92
CA ILE A 50 -4.61 6.89 -6.20
C ILE A 50 -3.62 7.99 -6.61
N GLY A 51 -2.86 8.56 -5.67
CA GLY A 51 -1.83 9.55 -5.95
C GLY A 51 -0.42 8.95 -6.06
N ALA A 52 -0.22 7.66 -5.77
CA ALA A 52 1.10 7.06 -5.84
C ALA A 52 1.49 6.77 -7.30
N THR A 53 2.71 7.15 -7.69
CA THR A 53 3.24 6.90 -9.04
C THR A 53 3.77 5.47 -9.14
N ASN A 54 3.18 4.66 -10.02
CA ASN A 54 3.66 3.31 -10.31
C ASN A 54 4.95 3.35 -11.13
N ILE A 55 5.97 2.59 -10.73
CA ILE A 55 7.25 2.54 -11.44
C ILE A 55 7.16 1.89 -12.83
N GLU A 56 6.20 0.98 -13.07
CA GLU A 56 6.13 0.25 -14.36
C GLU A 56 5.76 1.15 -15.53
N ASN A 57 4.83 2.07 -15.32
CA ASN A 57 4.25 2.90 -16.37
C ASN A 57 4.40 4.41 -16.11
N ASN A 58 4.91 4.81 -14.94
CA ASN A 58 4.98 6.20 -14.48
C ASN A 58 3.62 6.91 -14.40
N GLU A 59 2.52 6.16 -14.28
CA GLU A 59 1.17 6.69 -14.12
C GLU A 59 0.72 6.61 -12.64
N MET A 60 -0.20 7.49 -12.26
CA MET A 60 -0.90 7.43 -10.96
C MET A 60 -2.20 6.64 -11.12
N ASN A 61 -2.61 5.93 -10.07
CA ASN A 61 -3.84 5.14 -10.03
C ASN A 61 -4.01 4.15 -11.21
N LYS A 62 -2.93 3.58 -11.72
CA LYS A 62 -2.99 2.60 -12.80
C LYS A 62 -1.91 1.55 -12.63
N ILE A 63 -2.32 0.35 -12.22
CA ILE A 63 -1.46 -0.80 -11.98
C ILE A 63 -1.97 -2.01 -12.74
N LYS A 64 -1.06 -2.93 -13.04
CA LYS A 64 -1.39 -4.21 -13.64
C LYS A 64 -1.89 -5.17 -12.56
N ASN A 65 -3.08 -5.72 -12.75
CA ASN A 65 -3.55 -6.86 -11.97
C ASN A 65 -2.74 -8.09 -12.37
N GLN A 66 -1.92 -8.61 -11.46
CA GLN A 66 -1.01 -9.73 -11.74
C GLN A 66 -1.75 -11.07 -11.95
N LEU A 67 -3.05 -11.14 -11.62
CA LEU A 67 -3.86 -12.34 -11.85
C LEU A 67 -4.51 -12.36 -13.23
N THR A 68 -4.78 -11.19 -13.83
CA THR A 68 -5.51 -11.08 -15.11
C THR A 68 -4.69 -10.44 -16.23
N GLY A 69 -3.63 -9.70 -15.89
CA GLY A 69 -2.84 -8.91 -16.81
C GLY A 69 -3.47 -7.56 -17.19
N GLU A 70 -4.67 -7.25 -16.71
CA GLU A 70 -5.40 -6.03 -17.03
C GLU A 70 -4.93 -4.85 -16.17
N TRP A 71 -5.02 -3.64 -16.72
CA TRP A 71 -4.68 -2.40 -16.03
C TRP A 71 -5.92 -1.75 -15.41
N ALA A 72 -5.85 -1.38 -14.14
CA ALA A 72 -6.96 -0.75 -13.42
C ALA A 72 -6.48 0.14 -12.27
N GLY A 73 -7.43 0.79 -11.58
CA GLY A 73 -7.19 1.57 -10.37
C GLY A 73 -6.59 0.74 -9.24
N VAL A 74 -5.75 1.36 -8.42
CA VAL A 74 -5.10 0.65 -7.30
C VAL A 74 -6.11 0.10 -6.29
N PRO A 75 -7.15 0.85 -5.86
CA PRO A 75 -8.18 0.32 -4.98
C PRO A 75 -8.94 -0.86 -5.60
N ASP A 76 -9.21 -0.82 -6.90
CA ASP A 76 -9.97 -1.86 -7.60
C ASP A 76 -9.20 -3.18 -7.64
N VAL A 77 -7.92 -3.13 -8.03
CA VAL A 77 -7.05 -4.32 -8.04
C VAL A 77 -6.89 -4.88 -6.62
N ALA A 78 -6.69 -4.02 -5.62
CA ALA A 78 -6.58 -4.45 -4.23
C ALA A 78 -7.87 -5.14 -3.72
N ARG A 79 -9.05 -4.67 -4.13
CA ARG A 79 -10.33 -5.33 -3.84
C ARG A 79 -10.46 -6.69 -4.53
N VAL A 80 -10.01 -6.81 -5.79
CA VAL A 80 -9.96 -8.11 -6.49
C VAL A 80 -9.03 -9.08 -5.77
N TYR A 81 -7.86 -8.63 -5.32
CA TYR A 81 -6.96 -9.48 -4.53
C TYR A 81 -7.61 -9.91 -3.22
N LYS A 82 -8.19 -8.98 -2.46
CA LYS A 82 -8.89 -9.27 -1.21
C LYS A 82 -10.03 -10.29 -1.40
N SER A 83 -10.86 -10.16 -2.44
CA SER A 83 -11.98 -11.07 -2.68
C SER A 83 -11.52 -12.48 -3.08
N LYS A 84 -10.32 -12.61 -3.66
CA LYS A 84 -9.68 -13.88 -3.99
C LYS A 84 -8.76 -14.41 -2.90
N GLY A 85 -8.67 -13.74 -1.74
CA GLY A 85 -7.77 -14.13 -0.66
C GLY A 85 -6.28 -13.90 -0.94
N VAL A 86 -5.95 -13.15 -1.99
CA VAL A 86 -4.57 -12.79 -2.34
C VAL A 86 -4.08 -11.69 -1.39
N LYS A 87 -3.06 -12.02 -0.60
CA LYS A 87 -2.37 -11.09 0.29
C LYS A 87 -1.29 -10.36 -0.51
N TRP A 88 -1.07 -9.09 -0.21
CA TRP A 88 -0.13 -8.26 -0.98
C TRP A 88 0.80 -7.40 -0.12
N VAL A 89 1.87 -6.92 -0.76
CA VAL A 89 2.79 -5.91 -0.25
C VAL A 89 2.84 -4.70 -1.17
N ALA A 90 3.17 -3.53 -0.61
CA ALA A 90 3.59 -2.38 -1.40
C ALA A 90 5.08 -2.13 -1.19
N VAL A 91 5.75 -1.67 -2.25
CA VAL A 91 7.17 -1.33 -2.21
C VAL A 91 7.31 0.17 -2.43
N GLY A 92 8.13 0.84 -1.63
CA GLY A 92 8.31 2.29 -1.70
C GLY A 92 9.75 2.73 -1.60
N ASP A 93 9.97 4.01 -1.89
CA ASP A 93 11.28 4.63 -1.91
C ASP A 93 11.65 5.19 -0.52
N GLU A 94 12.33 6.33 -0.45
CA GLU A 94 12.71 7.01 0.79
C GLU A 94 11.57 7.84 1.41
N ASN A 95 11.64 8.02 2.73
CA ASN A 95 10.75 8.84 3.55
C ASN A 95 9.25 8.57 3.27
N TYR A 96 8.92 7.30 3.10
CA TYR A 96 7.58 6.86 2.74
C TYR A 96 6.56 7.22 3.82
N GLY A 97 5.42 7.77 3.40
CA GLY A 97 4.36 8.25 4.28
C GLY A 97 4.67 9.58 4.95
N GLU A 98 5.55 10.40 4.37
CA GLU A 98 5.78 11.78 4.83
C GLU A 98 4.47 12.58 4.83
N GLY A 99 4.33 13.51 5.77
CA GLY A 99 3.26 14.51 5.77
C GLY A 99 2.32 14.34 6.96
N SER A 100 1.04 14.59 6.71
CA SER A 100 0.03 14.69 7.76
C SER A 100 -0.17 13.38 8.54
N SER A 101 -0.48 13.50 9.83
CA SER A 101 -0.82 12.36 10.69
C SER A 101 -2.21 11.80 10.35
N ARG A 102 -2.34 11.10 9.22
CA ARG A 102 -3.55 10.36 8.85
C ARG A 102 -3.37 8.88 9.11
N GLU A 103 -4.15 8.34 10.04
CA GLU A 103 -4.21 6.90 10.29
C GLU A 103 -4.85 6.12 9.14
N HIS A 104 -5.68 6.77 8.32
CA HIS A 104 -6.33 6.18 7.14
C HIS A 104 -5.32 5.62 6.13
N ALA A 105 -4.17 6.29 5.95
CA ALA A 105 -3.07 5.79 5.14
C ALA A 105 -2.50 4.44 5.63
N ALA A 106 -2.78 4.02 6.87
CA ALA A 106 -2.47 2.67 7.37
C ALA A 106 -3.72 1.76 7.42
N LEU A 107 -4.89 2.31 7.76
CA LEU A 107 -6.14 1.55 7.85
C LEU A 107 -6.59 1.02 6.49
N GLU A 108 -6.47 1.80 5.42
CA GLU A 108 -6.96 1.42 4.09
C GLU A 108 -6.15 0.27 3.48
N PRO A 109 -4.79 0.30 3.44
CA PRO A 109 -3.99 -0.88 3.08
C PRO A 109 -4.39 -2.12 3.86
N ARG A 110 -4.59 -1.99 5.18
CA ARG A 110 -4.96 -3.12 6.04
C ARG A 110 -6.35 -3.65 5.71
N HIS A 111 -7.31 -2.75 5.45
CA HIS A 111 -8.67 -3.09 5.07
C HIS A 111 -8.71 -3.76 3.70
N LEU A 112 -7.88 -3.35 2.75
CA LEU A 112 -7.84 -3.90 1.40
C LEU A 112 -6.90 -5.10 1.20
N GLY A 113 -6.51 -5.78 2.30
CA GLY A 113 -5.80 -7.06 2.23
C GLY A 113 -4.27 -6.97 2.26
N GLY A 114 -3.72 -5.77 2.45
CA GLY A 114 -2.29 -5.56 2.61
C GLY A 114 -1.73 -6.24 3.85
N ARG A 115 -0.46 -6.62 3.78
CA ARG A 115 0.26 -7.28 4.89
C ARG A 115 1.56 -6.60 5.27
N ALA A 116 2.32 -6.14 4.29
CA ALA A 116 3.57 -5.42 4.54
C ALA A 116 3.74 -4.23 3.60
N ILE A 117 4.46 -3.23 4.09
CA ILE A 117 4.94 -2.10 3.31
C ILE A 117 6.46 -2.14 3.43
N ILE A 118 7.17 -2.26 2.31
CA ILE A 118 8.63 -2.49 2.28
C ILE A 118 9.28 -1.31 1.57
N VAL A 119 10.11 -0.55 2.28
CA VAL A 119 10.60 0.74 1.77
C VAL A 119 12.08 0.94 2.06
N LYS A 120 12.71 1.98 1.48
CA LYS A 120 14.06 2.36 1.87
C LYS A 120 14.06 3.04 3.25
N SER A 121 13.10 3.92 3.51
CA SER A 121 12.90 4.54 4.82
C SER A 121 11.45 5.03 5.01
N PHE A 122 10.99 5.13 6.26
CA PHE A 122 9.65 5.63 6.61
C PHE A 122 9.70 7.00 7.28
N ALA A 123 8.61 7.76 7.13
CA ALA A 123 8.28 8.82 8.06
C ALA A 123 7.78 8.24 9.40
N ARG A 124 8.30 8.77 10.52
CA ARG A 124 8.09 8.26 11.89
C ARG A 124 6.62 8.01 12.27
N ILE A 125 5.73 8.96 11.97
CA ILE A 125 4.30 8.86 12.35
C ILE A 125 3.61 7.77 11.54
N HIS A 126 3.87 7.70 10.24
CA HIS A 126 3.25 6.71 9.37
C HIS A 126 3.70 5.29 9.74
N GLU A 127 4.99 5.08 10.02
CA GLU A 127 5.51 3.81 10.51
C GLU A 127 4.77 3.33 11.78
N THR A 128 4.52 4.25 12.72
CA THR A 128 3.78 3.95 13.95
C THR A 128 2.34 3.55 13.65
N ASN A 129 1.68 4.23 12.71
CA ASN A 129 0.31 3.91 12.32
C ASN A 129 0.21 2.53 11.67
N LEU A 130 1.17 2.15 10.80
CA LEU A 130 1.23 0.82 10.20
C LEU A 130 1.31 -0.28 11.29
N LYS A 131 2.19 -0.11 12.28
CA LYS A 131 2.31 -1.04 13.42
C LYS A 131 0.99 -1.15 14.20
N LYS A 132 0.34 -0.01 14.48
CA LYS A 132 -0.95 0.03 15.21
C LYS A 132 -2.06 -0.73 14.49
N GLN A 133 -2.05 -0.77 13.16
CA GLN A 133 -3.06 -1.49 12.37
C GLN A 133 -2.68 -2.94 12.07
N GLY A 134 -1.55 -3.43 12.59
CA GLY A 134 -1.09 -4.81 12.37
C GLY A 134 -0.58 -5.05 10.95
N LEU A 135 -0.05 -4.02 10.29
CA LEU A 135 0.79 -4.16 9.10
C LEU A 135 2.26 -4.28 9.50
N LEU A 136 3.07 -4.86 8.63
CA LEU A 136 4.53 -4.95 8.78
C LEU A 136 5.21 -3.80 8.02
N PRO A 137 5.61 -2.69 8.67
CA PRO A 137 6.52 -1.73 8.08
C PRO A 137 7.95 -2.30 8.12
N LEU A 138 8.50 -2.59 6.95
CA LEU A 138 9.84 -3.15 6.79
C LEU A 138 10.72 -2.19 6.01
N THR A 139 11.99 -2.12 6.39
CA THR A 139 13.00 -1.38 5.64
C THR A 139 14.00 -2.34 5.02
N PHE A 140 14.47 -2.02 3.81
CA PHE A 140 15.58 -2.76 3.23
C PHE A 140 16.84 -2.54 4.06
N ALA A 141 17.54 -3.62 4.43
CA ALA A 141 18.86 -3.52 5.06
C ALA A 141 19.87 -2.85 4.13
N ASN A 142 19.76 -3.11 2.82
CA ASN A 142 20.47 -2.41 1.77
C ASN A 142 19.46 -1.69 0.85
N PRO A 143 19.41 -0.35 0.82
CA PRO A 143 18.49 0.40 -0.04
C PRO A 143 18.57 0.05 -1.54
N ALA A 144 19.71 -0.46 -2.03
CA ALA A 144 19.85 -0.90 -3.42
C ALA A 144 19.05 -2.17 -3.74
N ASP A 145 18.62 -2.94 -2.74
CA ASP A 145 17.75 -4.12 -2.93
C ASP A 145 16.35 -3.72 -3.41
N TYR A 146 15.95 -2.46 -3.25
CA TYR A 146 14.76 -1.90 -3.88
C TYR A 146 14.74 -2.17 -5.39
N ASP A 147 15.88 -2.06 -6.08
CA ASP A 147 15.95 -2.25 -7.53
C ASP A 147 15.83 -3.72 -7.93
N LYS A 148 16.06 -4.66 -7.01
CA LYS A 148 15.92 -6.10 -7.25
C LYS A 148 14.48 -6.59 -7.19
N VAL A 149 13.56 -5.81 -6.59
CA VAL A 149 12.15 -6.19 -6.52
C VAL A 149 11.46 -5.89 -7.83
N ASN A 150 11.14 -6.95 -8.59
CA ASN A 150 10.39 -6.88 -9.84
C ASN A 150 8.92 -7.20 -9.58
N LEU A 151 8.03 -6.62 -10.39
CA LEU A 151 6.58 -6.82 -10.32
C LEU A 151 6.10 -8.02 -11.15
N ASN A 152 6.95 -8.55 -12.03
CA ASN A 152 6.65 -9.69 -12.87
C ASN A 152 6.97 -11.00 -12.12
N VAL A 153 5.94 -11.84 -11.93
CA VAL A 153 6.08 -13.29 -11.76
C VAL A 153 5.57 -13.94 -13.04
#